data_AF-A0A374UNU6-F1
#
_entry.id   AF-A0A374UNU6-F1
#
_cell.length_a   1.000
_cell.length_b   1.000
_cell.length_c   1.000
_cell.angle_alpha   90.00
_cell.angle_beta   90.00
_cell.angle_gamma   90.00
#
_symmetry.space_group_name_H-M   'P 1'
#
loop_
_entity.id
_entity.type
_entity.pdbx_description
1 polymer ?
#
loop_
_entity_poly.entity_id
_entity_poly.type
_entity_poly.pdbx_seq_one_letter_code
_entity_poly.pdbx_strand_id
1 'polypeptide(L)'
;MISERDLLYEISNELGIRKDKQENETQWINRVIYSSVAKLAIASVGSNGEDYHTDAIIHFKNHCKKLLNAYLNIFQDSLNMFSPNYDELSEEIYNILLSAGCFYHMPYRLSPAVKKLSVVNNIVLARGLPPDNDFNMSGMGFYIENSSIDSQEDVFDMFNISRTTFDRYVDQIIKNKEWIPAKFDKNIKDYKFLKIQPPFTNGYWKKEPDKDNVVSLARISEINNTMYFLYKYDNGKYFELPLENWRTENFQYRAISTGILQSCNKLPPISAKLSDEIVYIKLNYLLPPNEEKFFKLYSWPINYLTTDQNFNRIMSKRIYNVFKSILKQSGYQFREEE
;
A
#
# COMPACT_ATOMS: atom_id res chain seq x y z
N MET A 1 -24.12 -27.72 -17.45
CA MET A 1 -24.23 -27.05 -16.13
C MET A 1 -22.81 -26.96 -15.64
N ILE A 2 -22.24 -25.76 -15.58
CA ILE A 2 -20.87 -25.53 -15.10
C ILE A 2 -20.89 -25.78 -13.59
N SER A 3 -19.99 -26.60 -13.05
CA SER A 3 -19.91 -26.79 -11.59
C SER A 3 -19.36 -25.52 -10.92
N GLU A 4 -19.62 -25.34 -9.62
CA GLU A 4 -19.07 -24.19 -8.86
C GLU A 4 -17.55 -24.09 -9.02
N ARG A 5 -16.87 -25.26 -9.03
CA ARG A 5 -15.43 -25.34 -9.25
C ARG A 5 -15.03 -24.93 -10.66
N ASP A 6 -15.76 -25.37 -11.69
CA ASP A 6 -15.46 -24.99 -13.07
C ASP A 6 -15.58 -23.48 -13.27
N LEU A 7 -16.62 -22.86 -12.68
CA LEU A 7 -16.79 -21.40 -12.71
C LEU A 7 -15.61 -20.68 -12.05
N LEU A 8 -15.16 -21.14 -10.88
CA LEU A 8 -14.00 -20.56 -10.22
C LEU A 8 -12.72 -20.69 -11.07
N TYR A 9 -12.51 -21.85 -11.69
CA TYR A 9 -11.35 -22.07 -12.56
C TYR A 9 -11.39 -21.13 -13.77
N GLU A 10 -12.55 -20.94 -14.40
CA GLU A 10 -12.72 -19.98 -15.51
C GLU A 10 -12.36 -18.56 -15.06
N ILE A 11 -12.90 -18.10 -13.93
CA ILE A 11 -12.59 -16.78 -13.36
C ILE A 11 -11.09 -16.67 -13.05
N SER A 12 -10.51 -17.69 -12.41
CA SER A 12 -9.08 -17.69 -12.07
C SER A 12 -8.18 -17.61 -13.30
N ASN A 13 -8.57 -18.28 -14.39
CA ASN A 13 -7.86 -18.25 -15.66
C ASN A 13 -7.99 -16.88 -16.34
N GLU A 14 -9.18 -16.29 -16.35
CA GLU A 14 -9.43 -14.95 -16.87
C GLU A 14 -8.60 -13.89 -16.14
N LEU A 15 -8.41 -14.05 -14.84
CA LEU A 15 -7.61 -13.15 -14.01
C LEU A 15 -6.12 -13.50 -13.98
N GLY A 16 -5.70 -14.60 -14.60
CA GLY A 16 -4.32 -15.10 -14.53
C GLY A 16 -3.87 -15.46 -13.10
N ILE A 17 -4.79 -15.83 -12.21
CA ILE A 17 -4.54 -16.13 -10.79
C ILE A 17 -4.36 -17.64 -10.60
N ARG A 18 -3.10 -18.06 -10.63
CA ARG A 18 -2.73 -19.47 -10.43
C ARG A 18 -2.75 -19.86 -8.96
N LYS A 19 -3.15 -21.10 -8.69
CA LYS A 19 -3.03 -21.72 -7.36
C LYS A 19 -1.59 -22.12 -7.10
N ASP A 20 -1.05 -21.70 -5.98
CA ASP A 20 0.29 -22.11 -5.56
C ASP A 20 0.27 -23.51 -4.92
N LYS A 21 1.35 -24.28 -5.05
CA LYS A 21 1.43 -25.64 -4.48
C LYS A 21 1.36 -25.66 -2.95
N GLN A 22 1.90 -24.62 -2.30
CA GLN A 22 1.92 -24.51 -0.84
C GLN A 22 0.66 -23.84 -0.28
N GLU A 23 -0.21 -23.33 -1.15
CA GLU A 23 -1.43 -22.62 -0.78
C GLU A 23 -2.62 -23.58 -0.70
N ASN A 24 -3.40 -23.45 0.38
CA ASN A 24 -4.62 -24.24 0.49
C ASN A 24 -5.72 -23.74 -0.45
N GLU A 25 -6.73 -24.59 -0.72
CA GLU A 25 -7.77 -24.29 -1.70
C GLU A 25 -8.57 -23.02 -1.33
N THR A 26 -8.95 -22.87 -0.06
CA THR A 26 -9.69 -21.69 0.43
C THR A 26 -8.90 -20.39 0.26
N GLN A 27 -7.60 -20.38 0.55
CA GLN A 27 -6.74 -19.22 0.37
C GLN A 27 -6.70 -18.78 -1.10
N TRP A 28 -6.55 -19.73 -2.02
CA TRP A 28 -6.58 -19.46 -3.45
C TRP A 28 -7.95 -18.90 -3.88
N ILE A 29 -9.06 -19.53 -3.45
CA ILE A 29 -10.43 -19.05 -3.71
C ILE A 29 -10.57 -17.60 -3.26
N ASN A 30 -10.13 -17.27 -2.04
CA ASN A 30 -10.24 -15.91 -1.51
C ASN A 30 -9.51 -14.87 -2.37
N ARG A 31 -8.32 -15.21 -2.90
CA ARG A 31 -7.57 -14.32 -3.81
C ARG A 31 -8.34 -14.09 -5.11
N VAL A 32 -8.92 -15.14 -5.68
CA VAL A 32 -9.75 -15.07 -6.89
C VAL A 32 -10.97 -14.20 -6.64
N ILE A 33 -11.72 -14.43 -5.55
CA ILE A 33 -12.89 -13.62 -5.16
C ILE A 33 -12.50 -12.15 -5.00
N TYR A 34 -11.44 -11.85 -4.24
CA TYR A 34 -11.01 -10.47 -3.97
C TYR A 34 -10.66 -9.71 -5.25
N SER A 35 -9.88 -10.32 -6.15
CA SER A 35 -9.52 -9.73 -7.44
C SER A 35 -10.75 -9.57 -8.35
N SER A 36 -11.65 -10.56 -8.37
CA SER A 36 -12.88 -10.51 -9.17
C SER A 36 -13.79 -9.37 -8.73
N VAL A 37 -14.02 -9.24 -7.43
CA VAL A 37 -14.81 -8.15 -6.85
C VAL A 37 -14.23 -6.81 -7.24
N ALA A 38 -12.90 -6.63 -7.15
CA ALA A 38 -12.27 -5.38 -7.55
C ALA A 38 -12.41 -5.11 -9.06
N LYS A 39 -12.19 -6.10 -9.93
CA LYS A 39 -12.36 -5.96 -11.39
C LYS A 39 -13.77 -5.51 -11.76
N LEU A 40 -14.78 -6.20 -11.21
CA LEU A 40 -16.19 -5.90 -11.48
C LEU A 40 -16.64 -4.58 -10.83
N ALA A 41 -16.09 -4.23 -9.67
CA ALA A 41 -16.33 -2.92 -9.07
C ALA A 41 -15.81 -1.78 -9.95
N ILE A 42 -14.59 -1.91 -10.49
CA ILE A 42 -14.03 -0.94 -11.46
C ILE A 42 -14.94 -0.85 -12.71
N ALA A 43 -15.46 -1.97 -13.20
CA ALA A 43 -16.38 -1.99 -14.34
C ALA A 43 -17.68 -1.20 -14.10
N SER A 44 -18.12 -1.08 -12.84
CA SER A 44 -19.29 -0.28 -12.46
C SER A 44 -19.03 1.24 -12.44
N VAL A 45 -17.78 1.68 -12.59
CA VAL A 45 -17.45 3.10 -12.61
C VAL A 45 -17.89 3.70 -13.95
N GLY A 46 -18.77 4.71 -13.90
CA GLY A 46 -19.33 5.35 -15.10
C GLY A 46 -20.54 4.62 -15.70
N SER A 47 -20.98 3.49 -15.13
CA SER A 47 -22.19 2.77 -15.57
C SER A 47 -23.48 3.32 -14.97
N ASN A 48 -23.38 4.26 -14.02
CA ASN A 48 -24.53 5.01 -13.53
C ASN A 48 -24.93 5.92 -14.70
N GLY A 49 -26.02 5.60 -15.39
CA GLY A 49 -26.59 6.47 -16.43
C GLY A 49 -26.85 7.88 -15.91
N GLU A 50 -27.46 8.74 -16.73
CA GLU A 50 -27.74 10.16 -16.43
C GLU A 50 -28.61 10.43 -15.17
N ASP A 51 -28.81 9.45 -14.30
CA ASP A 51 -29.45 9.57 -13.00
C ASP A 51 -28.50 10.26 -12.00
N TYR A 52 -28.41 11.59 -12.13
CA TYR A 52 -27.62 12.50 -11.29
C TYR A 52 -27.98 12.47 -9.79
N HIS A 53 -28.92 11.63 -9.38
CA HIS A 53 -29.48 11.57 -8.03
C HIS A 53 -28.86 10.48 -7.13
N THR A 54 -28.10 9.53 -7.68
CA THR A 54 -27.49 8.46 -6.89
C THR A 54 -25.99 8.71 -6.68
N ASP A 55 -25.56 8.74 -5.41
CA ASP A 55 -24.15 8.85 -5.06
C ASP A 55 -23.35 7.67 -5.65
N ALA A 56 -22.50 7.95 -6.64
CA ALA A 56 -21.71 6.93 -7.33
C ALA A 56 -20.76 6.18 -6.41
N ILE A 57 -20.32 6.81 -5.31
CA ILE A 57 -19.45 6.19 -4.31
C ILE A 57 -20.24 5.14 -3.52
N ILE A 58 -21.46 5.49 -3.11
CA ILE A 58 -22.36 4.55 -2.42
C ILE A 58 -22.72 3.39 -3.37
N HIS A 59 -23.00 3.68 -4.64
CA HIS A 59 -23.28 2.64 -5.63
C HIS A 59 -22.10 1.68 -5.80
N PHE A 60 -20.88 2.18 -5.98
CA PHE A 60 -19.67 1.37 -6.07
C PHE A 60 -19.49 0.46 -4.86
N LYS A 61 -19.57 1.03 -3.64
CA LYS A 61 -19.40 0.27 -2.39
C LYS A 61 -20.48 -0.79 -2.24
N ASN A 62 -21.74 -0.46 -2.53
CA ASN A 62 -22.84 -1.42 -2.49
C ASN A 62 -22.70 -2.51 -3.56
N HIS A 63 -22.15 -2.20 -4.73
CA HIS A 63 -21.84 -3.19 -5.75
C HIS A 63 -20.78 -4.19 -5.26
N CYS A 64 -19.69 -3.71 -4.64
CA CYS A 64 -18.71 -4.59 -3.99
C CYS A 64 -19.36 -5.55 -2.99
N LYS A 65 -20.23 -5.04 -2.10
CA LYS A 65 -20.93 -5.85 -1.08
C LYS A 65 -21.82 -6.91 -1.72
N LYS A 66 -22.56 -6.55 -2.77
CA LYS A 66 -23.42 -7.50 -3.51
C LYS A 66 -22.59 -8.61 -4.16
N LEU A 67 -21.47 -8.27 -4.79
CA LEU A 67 -20.56 -9.24 -5.39
C LEU A 67 -19.95 -10.17 -4.35
N LEU A 68 -19.44 -9.63 -3.24
CA LEU A 68 -18.92 -10.42 -2.13
C LEU A 68 -19.98 -11.41 -1.62
N ASN A 69 -21.19 -10.93 -1.35
CA ASN A 69 -22.28 -11.79 -0.91
C ASN A 69 -22.61 -12.90 -1.92
N ALA A 70 -22.62 -12.57 -3.22
CA ALA A 70 -22.88 -13.55 -4.27
C ALA A 70 -21.79 -14.64 -4.33
N TYR A 71 -20.52 -14.24 -4.31
CA TYR A 71 -19.40 -15.18 -4.30
C TYR A 71 -19.40 -16.06 -3.06
N LEU A 72 -19.66 -15.51 -1.87
CA LEU A 72 -19.63 -16.27 -0.62
C LEU A 72 -20.83 -17.20 -0.45
N ASN A 73 -21.96 -16.93 -1.13
CA ASN A 73 -23.08 -17.86 -1.21
C ASN A 73 -22.77 -19.08 -2.08
N ILE A 74 -21.94 -18.92 -3.11
CA ILE A 74 -21.46 -20.00 -3.99
C ILE A 74 -20.32 -20.77 -3.31
N PHE A 75 -19.31 -20.05 -2.79
CA PHE A 75 -18.09 -20.62 -2.22
C PHE A 75 -18.11 -20.58 -0.69
N GLN A 76 -18.99 -21.37 -0.08
CA GLN A 76 -19.27 -21.30 1.36
C GLN A 76 -18.05 -21.57 2.26
N ASP A 77 -17.07 -22.34 1.81
CA ASP A 77 -15.81 -22.56 2.53
C ASP A 77 -15.03 -21.27 2.80
N SER A 78 -15.26 -20.23 1.98
CA SER A 78 -14.63 -18.92 2.11
C SER A 78 -15.38 -17.99 3.08
N LEU A 79 -16.62 -18.32 3.48
CA LEU A 79 -17.46 -17.45 4.30
C LEU A 79 -16.79 -17.02 5.60
N ASN A 80 -16.12 -17.95 6.28
CA ASN A 80 -15.42 -17.70 7.55
C ASN A 80 -14.09 -16.96 7.40
N MET A 81 -13.63 -16.73 6.16
CA MET A 81 -12.38 -16.03 5.87
C MET A 81 -12.57 -14.53 5.64
N PHE A 82 -13.81 -14.11 5.37
CA PHE A 82 -14.20 -12.72 5.14
C PHE A 82 -14.99 -12.17 6.33
N SER A 83 -14.82 -10.87 6.61
CA SER A 83 -15.63 -10.18 7.62
C SER A 83 -17.12 -10.30 7.26
N PRO A 84 -18.00 -10.63 8.23
CA PRO A 84 -19.44 -10.61 7.99
C PRO A 84 -19.95 -9.17 7.74
N ASN A 85 -19.15 -8.16 8.12
CA ASN A 85 -19.39 -6.77 7.76
C ASN A 85 -18.61 -6.41 6.49
N TYR A 86 -19.29 -6.41 5.35
CA TYR A 86 -18.68 -6.05 4.07
C TYR A 86 -18.41 -4.54 3.91
N ASP A 87 -18.87 -3.69 4.83
CA ASP A 87 -18.63 -2.23 4.76
C ASP A 87 -17.14 -1.93 4.77
N GLU A 88 -16.39 -2.47 5.74
CA GLU A 88 -14.96 -2.22 5.90
C GLU A 88 -14.16 -2.65 4.67
N LEU A 89 -14.43 -3.85 4.15
CA LEU A 89 -13.73 -4.36 2.97
C LEU A 89 -14.09 -3.56 1.70
N SER A 90 -15.36 -3.18 1.54
CA SER A 90 -15.78 -2.33 0.42
C SER A 90 -15.13 -0.94 0.47
N GLU A 91 -14.95 -0.40 1.68
CA GLU A 91 -14.26 0.86 1.94
C GLU A 91 -12.76 0.74 1.63
N GLU A 92 -12.12 -0.35 2.05
CA GLU A 92 -10.71 -0.61 1.77
C GLU A 92 -10.44 -0.75 0.26
N ILE A 93 -11.24 -1.57 -0.45
CA ILE A 93 -11.15 -1.75 -1.91
C ILE A 93 -11.29 -0.39 -2.60
N TYR A 94 -12.30 0.38 -2.23
CA TYR A 94 -12.54 1.72 -2.77
C TYR A 94 -11.33 2.65 -2.56
N ASN A 95 -10.82 2.72 -1.33
CA ASN A 95 -9.72 3.63 -0.99
C ASN A 95 -8.40 3.23 -1.66
N ILE A 96 -8.10 1.93 -1.77
CA ILE A 96 -6.90 1.47 -2.48
C ILE A 96 -7.01 1.83 -3.98
N LEU A 97 -8.13 1.54 -4.63
CA LEU A 97 -8.31 1.83 -6.05
C LEU A 97 -8.30 3.34 -6.34
N LEU A 98 -8.97 4.15 -5.51
CA LEU A 98 -8.95 5.61 -5.61
C LEU A 98 -7.53 6.14 -5.47
N SER A 99 -6.82 5.70 -4.44
CA SER A 99 -5.48 6.20 -4.12
C SER A 99 -4.40 5.71 -5.10
N ALA A 100 -4.64 4.59 -5.79
CA ALA A 100 -3.86 4.12 -6.93
C ALA A 100 -4.18 4.85 -8.25
N GLY A 101 -5.23 5.69 -8.27
CA GLY A 101 -5.69 6.41 -9.44
C GLY A 101 -6.33 5.51 -10.50
N CYS A 102 -7.07 4.48 -10.08
CA CYS A 102 -7.84 3.62 -10.98
C CYS A 102 -9.11 4.31 -11.52
N PHE A 103 -9.59 5.35 -10.82
CA PHE A 103 -10.69 6.22 -11.23
C PHE A 103 -10.55 7.61 -10.62
N TYR A 104 -11.26 8.59 -11.18
CA TYR A 104 -11.39 9.93 -10.63
C TYR A 104 -12.60 10.05 -9.71
N HIS A 105 -12.45 10.85 -8.66
CA HIS A 105 -13.49 11.15 -7.67
C HIS A 105 -13.83 12.63 -7.73
N MET A 106 -15.12 12.94 -7.80
CA MET A 106 -15.70 14.22 -7.37
C MET A 106 -16.88 13.94 -6.42
N PRO A 107 -17.39 14.94 -5.67
CA PRO A 107 -18.56 14.72 -4.82
C PRO A 107 -19.68 14.02 -5.60
N TYR A 108 -20.12 12.87 -5.08
CA TYR A 108 -21.18 12.01 -5.64
C TYR A 108 -20.89 11.38 -7.02
N ARG A 109 -19.67 11.53 -7.58
CA ARG A 109 -19.32 11.09 -8.94
C ARG A 109 -18.01 10.32 -8.99
N LEU A 110 -18.02 9.23 -9.74
CA LEU A 110 -16.83 8.47 -10.13
C LEU A 110 -16.73 8.44 -11.65
N SER A 111 -15.52 8.64 -12.17
CA SER A 111 -15.25 8.56 -13.62
C SER A 111 -14.07 7.64 -13.87
N PRO A 112 -14.08 6.81 -14.94
CA PRO A 112 -12.94 5.97 -15.28
C PRO A 112 -11.66 6.79 -15.44
N ALA A 113 -10.53 6.27 -14.96
CA ALA A 113 -9.23 6.89 -15.20
C ALA A 113 -8.79 6.67 -16.65
N VAL A 114 -7.99 7.60 -17.19
CA VAL A 114 -7.33 7.42 -18.48
C VAL A 114 -6.37 6.23 -18.40
N LYS A 115 -6.38 5.38 -19.42
CA LYS A 115 -5.46 4.25 -19.53
C LYS A 115 -4.01 4.72 -19.42
N LYS A 116 -3.27 4.10 -18.51
CA LYS A 116 -1.82 4.29 -18.33
C LYS A 116 -1.12 2.94 -18.24
N LEU A 117 0.03 2.84 -18.90
CA LEU A 117 0.86 1.64 -18.97
C LEU A 117 2.30 1.99 -18.58
N SER A 118 2.90 1.16 -17.73
CA SER A 118 4.31 1.28 -17.37
C SER A 118 5.01 -0.08 -17.41
N VAL A 119 6.20 -0.13 -18.02
CA VAL A 119 6.97 -1.38 -18.18
C VAL A 119 8.10 -1.45 -17.16
N VAL A 120 8.12 -2.51 -16.36
CA VAL A 120 9.20 -2.80 -15.40
C VAL A 120 9.52 -4.28 -15.46
N ASN A 121 10.79 -4.65 -15.67
CA ASN A 121 11.24 -6.04 -15.72
C ASN A 121 10.42 -6.93 -16.69
N ASN A 122 10.08 -6.42 -17.89
CA ASN A 122 9.24 -7.08 -18.89
C ASN A 122 7.80 -7.40 -18.44
N ILE A 123 7.33 -6.76 -17.38
CA ILE A 123 5.95 -6.77 -16.93
C ILE A 123 5.35 -5.39 -17.16
N VAL A 124 4.16 -5.34 -17.77
CA VAL A 124 3.43 -4.09 -17.96
C VAL A 124 2.42 -3.93 -16.86
N LEU A 125 2.60 -2.91 -16.04
CA LEU A 125 1.60 -2.48 -15.07
C LEU A 125 0.60 -1.56 -15.74
N ALA A 126 -0.68 -1.72 -15.40
CA ALA A 126 -1.74 -0.99 -16.06
C ALA A 126 -2.82 -0.50 -15.09
N ARG A 127 -3.37 0.69 -15.37
CA ARG A 127 -4.56 1.25 -14.70
C ARG A 127 -5.40 2.04 -15.70
N GLY A 128 -6.66 2.34 -15.33
CA GLY A 128 -7.59 3.06 -16.22
C GLY A 128 -7.99 2.23 -17.43
N LEU A 129 -8.04 0.90 -17.27
CA LEU A 129 -8.37 -0.03 -18.33
C LEU A 129 -9.87 -0.34 -18.33
N PRO A 130 -10.49 -0.51 -19.50
CA PRO A 130 -11.82 -1.10 -19.56
C PRO A 130 -11.73 -2.58 -19.15
N PRO A 131 -12.79 -3.11 -18.51
CA PRO A 131 -12.80 -4.44 -17.89
C PRO A 131 -12.70 -5.62 -18.88
N ASP A 132 -12.98 -5.39 -20.16
CA ASP A 132 -13.14 -6.44 -21.18
C ASP A 132 -11.82 -6.94 -21.81
N ASN A 133 -10.68 -6.50 -21.31
CA ASN A 133 -9.38 -6.88 -21.84
C ASN A 133 -8.76 -8.05 -21.05
N ASP A 134 -7.99 -8.89 -21.75
CA ASP A 134 -7.21 -10.00 -21.20
C ASP A 134 -6.01 -9.48 -20.37
N PHE A 135 -6.26 -9.17 -19.09
CA PHE A 135 -5.25 -8.74 -18.15
C PHE A 135 -5.16 -9.70 -16.97
N ASN A 136 -3.92 -10.02 -16.59
CA ASN A 136 -3.66 -10.72 -15.34
C ASN A 136 -3.85 -9.76 -14.16
N MET A 137 -4.15 -10.30 -12.98
CA MET A 137 -4.30 -9.55 -11.73
C MET A 137 -3.41 -10.09 -10.62
N SER A 138 -2.87 -9.16 -9.83
CA SER A 138 -2.28 -9.45 -8.52
C SER A 138 -2.88 -8.47 -7.52
N GLY A 139 -3.52 -8.96 -6.47
CA GLY A 139 -4.41 -8.13 -5.65
C GLY A 139 -5.52 -7.54 -6.52
N MET A 140 -5.57 -6.22 -6.62
CA MET A 140 -6.52 -5.48 -7.45
C MET A 140 -5.85 -4.80 -8.65
N GLY A 141 -4.52 -4.92 -8.79
CA GLY A 141 -3.76 -4.30 -9.86
C GLY A 141 -3.68 -5.17 -11.11
N PHE A 142 -3.87 -4.55 -12.28
CA PHE A 142 -3.74 -5.21 -13.58
C PHE A 142 -2.28 -5.25 -14.04
N TYR A 143 -1.92 -6.34 -14.71
CA TYR A 143 -0.65 -6.47 -15.41
C TYR A 143 -0.70 -7.37 -16.64
N ILE A 144 0.31 -7.25 -17.50
CA ILE A 144 0.56 -8.12 -18.66
C ILE A 144 1.97 -8.69 -18.56
N GLU A 145 2.13 -9.97 -18.88
CA GLU A 145 3.44 -10.61 -19.04
C GLU A 145 3.94 -10.50 -20.49
N ASN A 146 5.25 -10.30 -20.66
CA ASN A 146 5.96 -10.50 -21.94
C ASN A 146 5.35 -9.75 -23.13
N SER A 147 5.00 -8.48 -22.97
CA SER A 147 4.48 -7.71 -24.09
C SER A 147 5.60 -6.88 -24.73
N SER A 148 5.58 -6.79 -26.06
CA SER A 148 6.37 -5.84 -26.84
C SER A 148 5.79 -4.42 -26.78
N ILE A 149 5.10 -4.09 -25.67
CA ILE A 149 4.41 -2.82 -25.50
C ILE A 149 5.40 -1.81 -24.94
N ASP A 150 5.48 -0.64 -25.58
CA ASP A 150 6.27 0.47 -25.08
C ASP A 150 5.60 1.12 -23.87
N SER A 151 6.44 1.52 -22.90
CA SER A 151 6.00 2.26 -21.72
C SER A 151 5.44 3.62 -22.13
N GLN A 152 4.22 3.93 -21.71
CA GLN A 152 3.62 5.25 -21.93
C GLN A 152 4.05 6.25 -20.86
N GLU A 153 4.34 5.75 -19.65
CA GLU A 153 4.72 6.54 -18.49
C GLU A 153 5.69 5.74 -17.61
N ASP A 154 6.52 6.44 -16.85
CA ASP A 154 7.38 5.81 -15.86
C ASP A 154 6.55 5.37 -14.63
N VAL A 155 6.93 4.24 -14.01
CA VAL A 155 6.15 3.63 -12.92
C VAL A 155 6.08 4.54 -11.70
N PHE A 156 7.15 5.32 -11.50
CA PHE A 156 7.25 6.29 -10.42
C PHE A 156 6.24 7.44 -10.58
N ASP A 157 6.02 7.95 -11.79
CA ASP A 157 4.98 8.97 -12.03
C ASP A 157 3.58 8.35 -11.97
N MET A 158 3.42 7.18 -12.58
CA MET A 158 2.14 6.48 -12.63
C MET A 158 1.56 6.25 -11.22
N PHE A 159 2.38 5.88 -10.25
CA PHE A 159 1.95 5.63 -8.86
C PHE A 159 2.40 6.68 -7.85
N ASN A 160 2.99 7.80 -8.32
CA ASN A 160 3.55 8.86 -7.48
C ASN A 160 4.56 8.34 -6.43
N ILE A 161 5.39 7.37 -6.81
CA ILE A 161 6.43 6.77 -5.97
C ILE A 161 7.69 7.65 -6.04
N SER A 162 8.38 7.81 -4.91
CA SER A 162 9.60 8.62 -4.89
C SER A 162 10.74 7.97 -5.69
N ARG A 163 11.33 8.72 -6.63
CA ARG A 163 12.59 8.36 -7.32
C ARG A 163 13.83 8.61 -6.47
N THR A 164 13.71 9.48 -5.48
CA THR A 164 14.81 9.80 -4.58
C THR A 164 14.76 8.85 -3.40
N THR A 165 15.92 8.35 -2.98
CA THR A 165 16.04 7.58 -1.73
C THR A 165 15.63 8.45 -0.55
N PHE A 166 15.06 7.85 0.50
CA PHE A 166 14.46 8.63 1.58
C PHE A 166 15.51 9.34 2.45
N ASP A 167 16.71 8.79 2.56
CA ASP A 167 17.86 9.46 3.18
C ASP A 167 18.18 10.79 2.49
N ARG A 168 18.26 10.81 1.15
CA ARG A 168 18.48 12.03 0.36
C ARG A 168 17.32 13.01 0.49
N TYR A 169 16.08 12.53 0.60
CA TYR A 169 14.93 13.39 0.87
C TYR A 169 15.07 14.10 2.24
N VAL A 170 15.53 13.39 3.27
CA VAL A 170 15.81 13.97 4.58
C VAL A 170 16.97 14.97 4.53
N ASP A 171 18.04 14.66 3.80
CA ASP A 171 19.16 15.59 3.58
C ASP A 171 18.71 16.90 2.95
N GLN A 172 17.81 16.84 1.96
CA GLN A 172 17.23 18.03 1.31
C GLN A 172 16.41 18.88 2.28
N ILE A 173 15.72 18.27 3.25
CA ILE A 173 14.99 19.01 4.29
C ILE A 173 15.96 19.75 5.20
N ILE A 174 17.07 19.12 5.59
CA ILE A 174 18.04 19.66 6.55
C ILE A 174 18.97 20.69 5.91
N LYS A 175 19.28 20.55 4.62
CA LYS A 175 20.25 21.37 3.90
C LYS A 175 19.92 22.85 4.01
N ASN A 176 20.90 23.64 4.46
CA ASN A 176 20.82 25.10 4.62
C ASN A 176 19.70 25.57 5.57
N LYS A 177 19.24 24.73 6.50
CA LYS A 177 18.28 25.12 7.54
C LYS A 177 18.97 25.55 8.83
N GLU A 178 18.40 26.56 9.46
CA GLU A 178 18.79 26.99 10.80
C GLU A 178 18.12 26.09 11.85
N TRP A 179 18.92 25.62 12.80
CA TRP A 179 18.48 24.79 13.90
C TRP A 179 18.32 25.65 15.15
N ILE A 180 17.18 25.54 15.83
CA ILE A 180 16.91 26.31 17.05
C ILE A 180 17.09 25.44 18.30
N PRO A 181 17.44 26.01 19.46
CA PRO A 181 17.50 25.25 20.71
C PRO A 181 16.14 24.61 21.02
N ALA A 182 16.13 23.29 21.20
CA ALA A 182 14.91 22.55 21.46
C ALA A 182 14.41 22.79 22.89
N LYS A 183 13.10 22.91 23.04
CA LYS A 183 12.44 23.06 24.35
C LYS A 183 11.84 21.74 24.82
N PHE A 184 12.63 20.66 24.74
CA PHE A 184 12.27 19.37 25.31
C PHE A 184 12.29 19.47 26.84
N ASP A 185 11.25 20.06 27.41
CA ASP A 185 11.05 20.10 28.84
C ASP A 185 10.67 18.69 29.31
N LYS A 186 11.40 18.16 30.29
CA LYS A 186 11.12 16.87 30.93
C LYS A 186 9.70 16.82 31.55
N ASN A 187 9.08 17.99 31.77
CA ASN A 187 7.74 18.12 32.31
C ASN A 187 6.63 18.13 31.23
N ILE A 188 6.96 18.32 29.94
CA ILE A 188 6.00 18.23 28.84
C ILE A 188 5.87 16.75 28.45
N LYS A 189 4.83 16.11 28.99
CA LYS A 189 4.57 14.66 28.87
C LYS A 189 4.23 14.15 27.46
N ASP A 190 4.17 15.04 26.47
CA ASP A 190 3.58 14.74 25.16
C ASP A 190 4.59 14.55 24.03
N TYR A 191 5.88 14.80 24.27
CA TYR A 191 6.92 14.51 23.28
C TYR A 191 7.12 13.01 23.09
N LYS A 192 7.22 12.62 21.83
CA LYS A 192 7.54 11.26 21.41
C LYS A 192 8.64 11.30 20.35
N PHE A 193 9.65 10.48 20.52
CA PHE A 193 10.83 10.43 19.67
C PHE A 193 10.84 9.15 18.85
N LEU A 194 11.31 9.22 17.61
CA LEU A 194 11.39 8.08 16.71
C LEU A 194 12.28 7.01 17.33
N LYS A 195 11.74 5.79 17.38
CA LYS A 195 12.52 4.61 17.70
C LYS A 195 13.36 4.27 16.47
N ILE A 196 14.68 4.23 16.63
CA ILE A 196 15.62 3.89 15.54
C ILE A 196 16.14 2.45 15.63
N GLN A 197 15.89 1.75 16.74
CA GLN A 197 16.34 0.37 16.96
C GLN A 197 15.14 -0.59 17.09
N PRO A 198 15.27 -1.84 16.62
CA PRO A 198 14.23 -2.85 16.81
C PRO A 198 14.02 -3.19 18.31
N PRO A 199 12.90 -3.83 18.68
CA PRO A 199 11.80 -4.25 17.81
C PRO A 199 10.81 -3.11 17.55
N PHE A 200 10.33 -2.98 16.31
CA PHE A 200 9.32 -1.98 15.90
C PHE A 200 7.88 -2.46 16.16
N THR A 201 7.70 -3.67 16.68
CA THR A 201 6.41 -4.28 17.00
C THR A 201 5.61 -3.52 18.06
N ASN A 202 6.30 -2.77 18.93
CA ASN A 202 5.67 -2.02 20.02
C ASN A 202 5.44 -0.54 19.64
N GLY A 203 5.41 -0.26 18.34
CA GLY A 203 5.27 1.08 17.78
C GLY A 203 6.61 1.76 17.46
N TYR A 204 6.50 2.91 16.79
CA TYR A 204 7.64 3.66 16.24
C TYR A 204 8.15 4.77 17.15
N TRP A 205 7.59 4.91 18.34
CA TRP A 205 7.77 6.09 19.17
C TRP A 205 8.17 5.70 20.59
N LYS A 206 9.18 6.38 21.13
CA LYS A 206 9.68 6.25 22.50
C LYS A 206 9.61 7.58 23.24
N LYS A 207 9.74 7.54 24.57
CA LYS A 207 9.61 8.72 25.45
C LYS A 207 10.88 9.56 25.55
N GLU A 208 12.04 8.94 25.37
CA GLU A 208 13.33 9.61 25.56
C GLU A 208 14.01 9.90 24.20
N PRO A 209 14.59 11.10 24.01
CA PRO A 209 15.38 11.43 22.84
C PRO A 209 16.73 10.72 22.82
N ASP A 210 17.28 10.51 21.63
CA ASP A 210 18.64 10.01 21.42
C ASP A 210 19.69 11.11 21.63
N LYS A 211 20.88 10.71 22.10
CA LYS A 211 22.05 11.59 22.33
C LYS A 211 23.24 11.24 21.44
N ASP A 212 23.00 10.53 20.34
CA ASP A 212 24.03 9.96 19.47
C ASP A 212 24.52 10.92 18.36
N ASN A 213 24.22 12.22 18.49
CA ASN A 213 24.49 13.26 17.49
C ASN A 213 23.90 12.99 16.08
N VAL A 214 22.99 12.01 15.96
CA VAL A 214 22.28 11.72 14.71
C VAL A 214 20.98 12.51 14.66
N VAL A 215 20.63 13.02 13.48
CA VAL A 215 19.32 13.65 13.26
C VAL A 215 18.23 12.59 13.36
N SER A 216 17.21 12.86 14.16
CA SER A 216 16.07 11.98 14.36
C SER A 216 14.77 12.78 14.35
N LEU A 217 13.62 12.11 14.51
CA LEU A 217 12.29 12.70 14.39
C LEU A 217 11.61 12.72 15.75
N ALA A 218 11.03 13.85 16.12
CA ALA A 218 10.19 14.02 17.28
C ALA A 218 8.78 14.42 16.84
N ARG A 219 7.80 14.15 17.71
CA ARG A 219 6.44 14.63 17.55
C ARG A 219 5.82 15.03 18.87
N ILE A 220 4.85 15.92 18.79
CA ILE A 220 3.95 16.29 19.89
C ILE A 220 2.55 16.06 19.38
N SER A 221 1.75 15.30 20.12
CA SER A 221 0.34 15.09 19.79
C SER A 221 -0.53 15.97 20.68
N GLU A 222 -1.22 16.92 20.06
CA GLU A 222 -2.30 17.70 20.66
C GLU A 222 -3.65 17.14 20.20
N ILE A 223 -4.75 17.61 20.79
CA ILE A 223 -6.11 17.20 20.39
C ILE A 223 -6.29 17.51 18.90
N ASN A 224 -6.48 16.47 18.09
CA ASN A 224 -6.68 16.51 16.63
C ASN A 224 -5.51 17.05 15.79
N ASN A 225 -4.33 17.28 16.37
CA ASN A 225 -3.17 17.73 15.61
C ASN A 225 -1.89 17.04 16.10
N THR A 226 -1.01 16.65 15.18
CA THR A 226 0.32 16.14 15.54
C THR A 226 1.37 16.95 14.80
N MET A 227 2.15 17.69 15.57
CA MET A 227 3.29 18.45 15.06
C MET A 227 4.54 17.58 15.07
N TYR A 228 5.38 17.73 14.05
CA TYR A 228 6.60 16.97 13.87
C TYR A 228 7.81 17.89 13.74
N PHE A 229 8.94 17.44 14.26
CA PHE A 229 10.18 18.20 14.31
C PHE A 229 11.33 17.24 14.04
N LEU A 230 12.29 17.63 13.21
CA LEU A 230 13.60 16.97 13.23
C LEU A 230 14.34 17.48 14.47
N TYR A 231 15.10 16.62 15.12
CA TYR A 231 15.92 17.00 16.26
C TYR A 231 17.32 16.39 16.16
N LYS A 232 18.29 17.03 16.80
CA LYS A 232 19.64 16.50 17.00
C LYS A 232 20.15 16.87 18.38
N TYR A 233 21.07 16.05 18.89
CA TYR A 233 21.88 16.40 20.05
C TYR A 233 23.22 16.94 19.56
N ASP A 234 23.67 18.07 20.08
CA ASP A 234 24.98 18.64 19.76
C ASP A 234 25.51 19.44 20.95
N ASN A 235 26.79 19.25 21.29
CA ASN A 235 27.48 19.96 22.38
C ASN A 235 26.69 20.03 23.70
N GLY A 236 26.09 18.91 24.11
CA GLY A 236 25.36 18.82 25.36
C GLY A 236 23.90 19.32 25.32
N LYS A 237 23.46 19.88 24.19
CA LYS A 237 22.15 20.51 24.03
C LYS A 237 21.35 19.87 22.90
N TYR A 238 20.03 19.97 22.98
CA TYR A 238 19.15 19.56 21.90
C TYR A 238 18.82 20.75 21.01
N PHE A 239 18.73 20.48 19.72
CA PHE A 239 18.25 21.41 18.71
C PHE A 239 17.11 20.77 17.93
N GLU A 240 16.17 21.58 17.46
CA GLU A 240 15.03 21.16 16.67
C GLU A 240 14.88 22.00 15.39
N LEU A 241 14.19 21.40 14.43
CA LEU A 241 13.81 21.99 13.16
C LEU A 241 12.33 21.59 12.91
N PRO A 242 11.38 22.51 13.09
CA PRO A 242 9.97 22.25 12.82
C PRO A 242 9.74 21.83 11.36
N LEU A 243 8.86 20.86 11.16
CA LEU A 243 8.48 20.38 9.83
C LEU A 243 7.15 21.01 9.42
N GLU A 244 7.00 21.35 8.15
CA GLU A 244 5.73 21.82 7.63
C GLU A 244 4.69 20.69 7.62
N ASN A 245 3.46 20.97 8.06
CA ASN A 245 2.41 19.96 8.23
C ASN A 245 2.17 19.08 7.00
N TRP A 246 2.18 19.67 5.80
CA TRP A 246 1.96 18.94 4.54
C TRP A 246 2.98 17.83 4.27
N ARG A 247 4.17 17.88 4.90
CA ARG A 247 5.20 16.82 4.80
C ARG A 247 4.92 15.65 5.75
N THR A 248 4.03 15.81 6.72
CA THR A 248 3.87 14.86 7.83
C THR A 248 2.46 14.35 8.05
N GLU A 249 1.45 15.12 7.62
CA GLU A 249 0.04 14.72 7.61
C GLU A 249 -0.20 13.47 6.76
N ASN A 250 -1.34 12.79 6.97
CA ASN A 250 -1.72 11.59 6.21
C ASN A 250 -0.62 10.52 6.16
N PHE A 251 0.10 10.36 7.27
CA PHE A 251 1.22 9.43 7.43
C PHE A 251 2.45 9.73 6.55
N GLN A 252 2.55 10.90 5.92
CA GLN A 252 3.71 11.29 5.11
C GLN A 252 5.00 11.39 5.93
N TYR A 253 4.90 11.53 7.26
CA TYR A 253 6.05 11.47 8.15
C TYR A 253 6.85 10.15 8.00
N ARG A 254 6.21 9.08 7.48
CA ARG A 254 6.88 7.79 7.23
C ARG A 254 7.98 7.88 6.17
N ALA A 255 7.90 8.82 5.22
CA ALA A 255 9.00 9.09 4.29
C ALA A 255 10.23 9.62 5.05
N ILE A 256 10.01 10.52 6.01
CA ILE A 256 11.07 11.11 6.84
C ILE A 256 11.65 10.06 7.79
N SER A 257 10.80 9.29 8.48
CA SER A 257 11.27 8.27 9.40
C SER A 257 12.01 7.13 8.68
N THR A 258 11.55 6.75 7.48
CA THR A 258 12.27 5.81 6.60
C THR A 258 13.63 6.37 6.23
N GLY A 259 13.72 7.64 5.83
CA GLY A 259 14.99 8.28 5.48
C GLY A 259 15.98 8.34 6.62
N ILE A 260 15.52 8.65 7.84
CA ILE A 260 16.35 8.61 9.05
C ILE A 260 16.85 7.19 9.33
N LEU A 261 15.99 6.18 9.21
CA LEU A 261 16.40 4.79 9.40
C LEU A 261 17.39 4.33 8.32
N GLN A 262 17.25 4.79 7.07
CA GLN A 262 18.19 4.52 5.99
C GLN A 262 19.55 5.17 6.26
N SER A 263 19.58 6.46 6.63
CA SER A 263 20.84 7.19 6.84
C SER A 263 21.69 6.62 7.97
N CYS A 264 21.06 5.98 8.96
CA CYS A 264 21.76 5.28 10.04
C CYS A 264 21.90 3.76 9.84
N ASN A 265 21.58 3.22 8.66
CA ASN A 265 21.61 1.78 8.35
C ASN A 265 20.80 0.90 9.32
N LYS A 266 19.65 1.41 9.80
CA LYS A 266 18.74 0.71 10.71
C LYS A 266 17.36 0.42 10.11
N LEU A 267 17.12 0.75 8.84
CA LEU A 267 15.88 0.40 8.16
C LEU A 267 15.77 -1.14 8.05
N PRO A 268 14.73 -1.76 8.66
CA PRO A 268 14.58 -3.20 8.58
C PRO A 268 14.36 -3.67 7.12
N PRO A 269 14.98 -4.79 6.72
CA PRO A 269 14.71 -5.37 5.41
C PRO A 269 13.26 -5.86 5.33
N ILE A 270 12.69 -5.85 4.13
CA ILE A 270 11.40 -6.50 3.85
C ILE A 270 11.64 -8.01 3.78
N SER A 271 10.88 -8.77 4.54
CA SER A 271 10.93 -10.23 4.53
C SER A 271 10.01 -10.77 3.43
N ALA A 272 10.52 -11.71 2.64
CA ALA A 272 9.77 -12.36 1.57
C ALA A 272 9.99 -13.87 1.63
N LYS A 273 8.92 -14.65 1.74
CA LYS A 273 8.96 -16.10 1.58
C LYS A 273 8.47 -16.45 0.17
N LEU A 274 9.38 -16.99 -0.63
CA LEU A 274 9.12 -17.31 -2.03
C LEU A 274 8.37 -18.64 -2.13
N SER A 275 7.49 -18.75 -3.13
CA SER A 275 6.92 -20.03 -3.57
C SER A 275 6.95 -20.09 -5.11
N ASP A 276 6.19 -21.00 -5.71
CA ASP A 276 6.14 -21.20 -7.16
C ASP A 276 5.44 -20.04 -7.86
N GLU A 277 4.22 -19.70 -7.44
CA GLU A 277 3.33 -18.71 -8.07
C GLU A 277 3.14 -17.45 -7.23
N ILE A 278 3.30 -17.56 -5.90
CA ILE A 278 3.08 -16.44 -4.96
C ILE A 278 4.31 -16.18 -4.08
N VAL A 279 4.32 -15.01 -3.44
CA VAL A 279 5.29 -14.59 -2.45
C VAL A 279 4.56 -14.04 -1.24
N TYR A 280 4.88 -14.55 -0.05
CA TYR A 280 4.40 -13.99 1.21
C TYR A 280 5.32 -12.88 1.65
N ILE A 281 4.79 -11.67 1.78
CA ILE A 281 5.56 -10.47 2.09
C ILE A 281 5.22 -10.03 3.50
N LYS A 282 6.26 -9.80 4.30
CA LYS A 282 6.18 -9.17 5.62
C LYS A 282 7.04 -7.91 5.63
N LEU A 283 6.36 -6.77 5.73
CA LEU A 283 7.00 -5.50 6.04
C LEU A 283 7.44 -5.53 7.51
N ASN A 284 8.71 -5.19 7.77
CA ASN A 284 9.20 -5.02 9.14
C ASN A 284 9.17 -3.55 9.59
N TYR A 285 8.80 -2.65 8.67
CA TYR A 285 8.52 -1.23 8.88
C TYR A 285 7.52 -0.79 7.80
N LEU A 286 6.51 0.01 8.15
CA LEU A 286 5.50 0.43 7.18
C LEU A 286 6.10 1.36 6.12
N LEU A 287 5.64 1.18 4.88
CA LEU A 287 6.05 1.99 3.75
C LEU A 287 5.45 3.40 3.85
N PRO A 288 6.10 4.42 3.27
CA PRO A 288 5.46 5.71 3.05
C PRO A 288 4.20 5.57 2.20
N PRO A 289 3.27 6.54 2.25
CA PRO A 289 1.91 6.34 1.76
C PRO A 289 1.80 5.88 0.30
N ASN A 290 2.63 6.38 -0.62
CA ASN A 290 2.49 6.04 -2.04
C ASN A 290 3.03 4.62 -2.35
N GLU A 291 4.14 4.25 -1.72
CA GLU A 291 4.71 2.91 -1.76
C GLU A 291 3.76 1.89 -1.10
N GLU A 292 3.10 2.26 0.01
CA GLU A 292 2.11 1.42 0.67
C GLU A 292 0.86 1.19 -0.21
N LYS A 293 0.37 2.25 -0.87
CA LYS A 293 -0.76 2.13 -1.81
C LYS A 293 -0.41 1.21 -2.97
N PHE A 294 0.78 1.37 -3.56
CA PHE A 294 1.27 0.49 -4.62
C PHE A 294 1.36 -0.97 -4.13
N PHE A 295 1.93 -1.18 -2.94
CA PHE A 295 2.00 -2.49 -2.31
C PHE A 295 0.61 -3.12 -2.14
N LYS A 296 -0.35 -2.38 -1.57
CA LYS A 296 -1.72 -2.86 -1.32
C LYS A 296 -2.49 -3.13 -2.61
N LEU A 297 -2.34 -2.28 -3.63
CA LEU A 297 -2.98 -2.47 -4.92
C LEU A 297 -2.59 -3.81 -5.53
N TYR A 298 -1.31 -4.15 -5.50
CA TYR A 298 -0.76 -5.32 -6.17
C TYR A 298 -0.69 -6.58 -5.31
N SER A 299 -1.21 -6.56 -4.08
CA SER A 299 -1.15 -7.70 -3.17
C SER A 299 -2.51 -8.00 -2.52
N TRP A 300 -2.72 -9.27 -2.20
CA TRP A 300 -3.86 -9.76 -1.46
C TRP A 300 -3.60 -9.69 0.05
N PRO A 301 -4.60 -9.36 0.87
CA PRO A 301 -4.48 -9.57 2.31
C PRO A 301 -4.40 -11.07 2.62
N ILE A 302 -3.75 -11.44 3.72
CA ILE A 302 -3.65 -12.84 4.17
C ILE A 302 -4.97 -13.30 4.80
N ASN A 303 -5.69 -12.37 5.41
CA ASN A 303 -6.96 -12.59 6.09
C ASN A 303 -7.94 -11.48 5.66
N TYR A 304 -9.23 -11.78 5.48
CA TYR A 304 -10.23 -10.80 5.01
C TYR A 304 -11.22 -10.42 6.11
N LEU A 305 -10.97 -10.82 7.35
CA LEU A 305 -11.73 -10.47 8.56
C LEU A 305 -11.45 -9.04 9.05
N THR A 306 -10.29 -8.49 8.73
CA THR A 306 -9.87 -7.14 9.13
C THR A 306 -9.10 -6.44 8.03
N THR A 307 -9.23 -5.11 7.97
CA THR A 307 -8.57 -4.26 6.97
C THR A 307 -7.17 -3.79 7.40
N ASP A 308 -6.76 -4.05 8.65
CA ASP A 308 -5.47 -3.64 9.24
C ASP A 308 -4.26 -4.48 8.77
N GLN A 309 -4.27 -4.93 7.52
CA GLN A 309 -3.22 -5.79 6.94
C GLN A 309 -2.22 -5.00 6.14
N ASN A 310 -1.61 -4.06 6.85
CA ASN A 310 -0.59 -3.17 6.32
C ASN A 310 0.79 -3.86 6.28
N PHE A 311 1.02 -4.88 7.12
CA PHE A 311 2.33 -5.51 7.25
C PHE A 311 2.50 -6.82 6.48
N ASN A 312 1.48 -7.68 6.45
CA ASN A 312 1.59 -9.02 5.89
C ASN A 312 0.59 -9.20 4.75
N ARG A 313 1.08 -9.47 3.54
CA ARG A 313 0.26 -9.63 2.32
C ARG A 313 0.89 -10.66 1.40
N ILE A 314 0.12 -11.14 0.42
CA ILE A 314 0.54 -12.10 -0.59
C ILE A 314 0.58 -11.38 -1.94
N MET A 315 1.59 -11.64 -2.75
CA MET A 315 1.71 -11.05 -4.09
C MET A 315 2.05 -12.13 -5.10
N SER A 316 1.62 -11.97 -6.37
CA SER A 316 2.12 -12.82 -7.45
C SER A 316 3.63 -12.72 -7.54
N LYS A 317 4.33 -13.83 -7.76
CA LYS A 317 5.80 -13.85 -7.92
C LYS A 317 6.28 -12.92 -9.04
N ARG A 318 5.48 -12.78 -10.10
CA ARG A 318 5.77 -11.88 -11.23
C ARG A 318 5.81 -10.42 -10.76
N ILE A 319 4.80 -10.03 -9.99
CA ILE A 319 4.66 -8.65 -9.51
C ILE A 319 5.60 -8.37 -8.33
N TYR A 320 5.92 -9.38 -7.52
CA TYR A 320 6.94 -9.26 -6.49
C TYR A 320 8.29 -8.80 -7.05
N ASN A 321 8.72 -9.34 -8.20
CA ASN A 321 9.98 -8.92 -8.83
C ASN A 321 9.95 -7.44 -9.27
N VAL A 322 8.79 -6.95 -9.73
CA VAL A 322 8.58 -5.55 -10.07
C VAL A 322 8.64 -4.68 -8.81
N PHE A 323 7.86 -5.04 -7.79
CA PHE A 323 7.81 -4.37 -6.49
C PHE A 323 9.20 -4.27 -5.84
N LYS A 324 9.95 -5.38 -5.83
CA LYS A 324 11.33 -5.44 -5.33
C LYS A 324 12.26 -4.51 -6.09
N SER A 325 12.16 -4.45 -7.43
CA SER A 325 12.98 -3.58 -8.27
C SER A 325 12.75 -2.10 -7.93
N ILE A 326 11.47 -1.69 -7.82
CA ILE A 326 11.08 -0.32 -7.49
C ILE A 326 11.59 0.06 -6.10
N LEU A 327 11.29 -0.74 -5.07
CA LEU A 327 11.68 -0.39 -3.70
C LEU A 327 13.19 -0.46 -3.45
N LYS A 328 13.94 -1.31 -4.17
CA LYS A 328 15.41 -1.30 -4.11
C LYS A 328 15.99 0.03 -4.58
N GLN A 329 15.39 0.65 -5.61
CA GLN A 329 15.83 1.98 -6.07
C GLN A 329 15.60 3.06 -5.00
N SER A 330 14.54 2.92 -4.19
CA SER A 330 14.28 3.79 -3.03
C SER A 330 15.12 3.45 -1.79
N GLY A 331 16.04 2.48 -1.86
CA GLY A 331 16.97 2.12 -0.78
C GLY A 331 16.49 1.02 0.17
N TYR A 332 15.41 0.30 -0.16
CA TYR A 332 14.98 -0.85 0.64
C TYR A 332 15.84 -2.10 0.39
N GLN A 333 16.05 -2.85 1.47
CA GLN A 333 16.67 -4.18 1.42
C GLN A 333 15.60 -5.27 1.54
N PHE A 334 15.90 -6.44 0.97
CA PHE A 334 15.02 -7.60 1.02
C PHE A 334 15.75 -8.80 1.61
N ARG A 335 15.08 -9.54 2.48
CA ARG A 335 15.51 -10.85 2.98
C ARG A 335 14.56 -11.89 2.40
N GLU A 336 15.08 -12.69 1.48
CA GLU A 336 14.33 -13.75 0.81
C GLU A 336 14.65 -15.10 1.45
N GLU A 337 13.59 -15.86 1.71
CA GLU A 337 13.64 -17.23 2.19
C GLU A 337 12.89 -18.09 1.17
N GLU A 338 13.49 -19.21 0.75
CA GLU A 338 12.89 -20.18 -0.17
C GLU A 338 11.98 -21.18 0.54
#